data_AF-A0A4R3QE69-F1
#
_entry.id   AF-A0A4R3QE69-F1
#
_cell.length_a   1.000
_cell.length_b   1.000
_cell.length_c   1.000
_cell.angle_alpha   90.00
_cell.angle_beta   90.00
_cell.angle_gamma   90.00
#
_symmetry.space_group_name_H-M   'P 1'
#
loop_
_entity.id
_entity.type
_entity.pdbx_description
1 polymer ?
#
loop_
_entity_poly.entity_id
_entity_poly.type
_entity_poly.pdbx_seq_one_letter_code
_entity_poly.pdbx_strand_id
1 'polypeptide(L)'
;MTIQTQFEACVSRARALAAFPSGSRQVGDKIVSSALEALEGRVPEGSTGIFTVLFFREIAKAIIDKPLEISSDDEAEGRIKCRFLRLPPRERLAFWLVEFSRFSDEMAAQVLELDPEEFDSLLTPAYRKFFQGISLVLPPETSTPAVLH
;
A
#
# COMPACT_ATOMS: atom_id res chain seq x y z
N MET A 1 -17.74 -14.42 -7.05
CA MET A 1 -17.34 -13.74 -5.80
C MET A 1 -18.49 -12.83 -5.39
N THR A 2 -18.87 -12.79 -4.11
CA THR A 2 -20.00 -11.94 -3.66
C THR A 2 -19.53 -10.53 -3.31
N ILE A 3 -20.47 -9.58 -3.24
CA ILE A 3 -20.21 -8.20 -2.77
C ILE A 3 -19.63 -8.22 -1.34
N GLN A 4 -20.16 -9.09 -0.48
CA GLN A 4 -19.66 -9.29 0.89
C GLN A 4 -18.16 -9.67 0.91
N THR A 5 -17.74 -10.65 0.12
CA THR A 5 -16.32 -11.05 0.04
C THR A 5 -15.43 -9.93 -0.54
N GLN A 6 -15.94 -9.15 -1.50
CA GLN A 6 -15.22 -7.97 -2.01
C GLN A 6 -15.03 -6.91 -0.94
N PHE A 7 -16.06 -6.62 -0.15
CA PHE A 7 -16.03 -5.67 0.96
C PHE A 7 -15.05 -6.14 2.06
N GLU A 8 -15.12 -7.39 2.48
CA GLU A 8 -14.20 -7.97 3.48
C GLU A 8 -12.73 -7.89 3.03
N ALA A 9 -12.45 -8.23 1.76
CA ALA A 9 -11.11 -8.10 1.18
C ALA A 9 -10.65 -6.62 1.04
N CYS A 10 -11.59 -5.69 0.81
CA CYS A 10 -11.32 -4.25 0.81
C CYS A 10 -10.92 -3.75 2.21
N VAL A 11 -11.73 -4.04 3.23
CA VAL A 11 -11.47 -3.64 4.62
C VAL A 11 -10.22 -4.31 5.18
N SER A 12 -9.93 -5.57 4.82
CA SER A 12 -8.70 -6.26 5.22
C SER A 12 -7.43 -5.56 4.68
N ARG A 13 -7.42 -5.20 3.39
CA ARG A 13 -6.31 -4.44 2.78
C ARG A 13 -6.15 -3.04 3.40
N ALA A 14 -7.26 -2.36 3.72
CA ALA A 14 -7.22 -1.06 4.38
C ALA A 14 -6.66 -1.14 5.82
N ARG A 15 -7.03 -2.17 6.60
CA ARG A 15 -6.44 -2.44 7.93
C ARG A 15 -4.94 -2.67 7.84
N ALA A 16 -4.49 -3.47 6.86
CA ALA A 16 -3.08 -3.72 6.64
C ALA A 16 -2.32 -2.42 6.35
N LEU A 17 -2.84 -1.57 5.43
CA LEU A 17 -2.26 -0.27 5.11
C LEU A 17 -2.16 0.65 6.35
N ALA A 18 -3.23 0.74 7.14
CA ALA A 18 -3.30 1.63 8.29
C ALA A 18 -2.46 1.16 9.49
N ALA A 19 -2.32 -0.17 9.68
CA ALA A 19 -1.49 -0.73 10.75
C ALA A 19 0.01 -0.77 10.40
N PHE A 20 0.38 -0.98 9.13
CA PHE A 20 1.77 -1.23 8.72
C PHE A 20 2.79 -0.19 9.23
N PRO A 21 2.53 1.14 9.21
CA PRO A 21 3.53 2.12 9.62
C PRO A 21 3.72 2.25 11.13
N SER A 22 2.73 1.85 11.93
CA SER A 22 2.79 1.92 13.39
C SER A 22 3.05 0.56 14.06
N GLY A 23 2.98 -0.54 13.29
CA GLY A 23 2.89 -1.91 13.82
C GLY A 23 1.62 -2.19 14.63
N SER A 24 0.79 -1.18 14.91
CA SER A 24 -0.30 -1.28 15.87
C SER A 24 -1.62 -1.58 15.16
N ARG A 25 -2.10 -2.82 15.36
CA ARG A 25 -3.46 -3.22 14.96
C ARG A 25 -4.54 -2.29 15.51
N GLN A 26 -4.39 -1.81 16.75
CA GLN A 26 -5.36 -0.89 17.37
C GLN A 26 -5.43 0.47 16.65
N VAL A 27 -4.29 0.97 16.14
CA VAL A 27 -4.26 2.21 15.35
C VAL A 27 -4.89 1.95 13.97
N GLY A 28 -4.55 0.83 13.32
CA GLY A 28 -5.15 0.45 12.05
C GLY A 28 -6.67 0.26 12.11
N ASP A 29 -7.17 -0.43 13.14
CA ASP A 29 -8.60 -0.63 13.37
C ASP A 29 -9.33 0.70 13.64
N LYS A 30 -8.74 1.64 14.40
CA LYS A 30 -9.33 2.98 14.62
C LYS A 30 -9.44 3.79 13.32
N ILE A 31 -8.37 3.84 12.52
CA ILE A 31 -8.36 4.57 11.24
C ILE A 31 -9.41 3.98 10.28
N VAL A 32 -9.52 2.64 10.24
CA VAL A 32 -10.53 1.94 9.43
C VAL A 32 -11.96 2.22 9.90
N SER A 33 -12.25 2.20 11.20
CA SER A 33 -13.59 2.55 11.70
C SER A 33 -13.97 3.99 11.35
N SER A 34 -13.09 4.96 11.59
CA SER A 34 -13.38 6.37 11.25
C SER A 34 -13.55 6.61 9.75
N ALA A 35 -12.84 5.85 8.89
CA ALA A 35 -13.04 5.92 7.44
C ALA A 35 -14.35 5.26 6.98
N LEU A 36 -14.86 4.26 7.69
CA LEU A 36 -16.20 3.70 7.44
C LEU A 36 -17.30 4.66 7.88
N GLU A 37 -17.18 5.24 9.07
CA GLU A 37 -18.08 6.29 9.60
C GLU A 37 -18.14 7.50 8.66
N ALA A 38 -16.99 7.96 8.15
CA ALA A 38 -16.90 9.08 7.20
C ALA A 38 -17.55 8.83 5.83
N LEU A 39 -17.95 7.58 5.53
CA LEU A 39 -18.63 7.17 4.29
C LEU A 39 -20.09 6.76 4.48
N GLU A 40 -20.60 6.74 5.71
CA GLU A 40 -21.98 6.38 5.99
C GLU A 40 -22.95 7.29 5.21
N GLY A 41 -23.87 6.67 4.45
CA GLY A 41 -24.81 7.38 3.57
C GLY A 41 -24.21 8.07 2.33
N ARG A 42 -22.89 8.02 2.10
CA ARG A 42 -22.21 8.72 0.97
C ARG A 42 -21.95 7.84 -0.25
N VAL A 43 -22.09 6.53 -0.12
CA VAL A 43 -21.79 5.55 -1.16
C VAL A 43 -23.09 4.95 -1.71
N PRO A 44 -23.33 4.99 -3.04
CA PRO A 44 -24.49 4.35 -3.64
C PRO A 44 -24.49 2.83 -3.41
N GLU A 45 -25.65 2.27 -3.06
CA GLU A 45 -25.81 0.82 -2.87
C GLU A 45 -25.34 0.04 -4.11
N GLY A 46 -24.64 -1.07 -3.87
CA GLY A 46 -24.09 -1.92 -4.93
C GLY A 46 -22.82 -1.39 -5.62
N SER A 47 -22.37 -0.15 -5.36
CA SER A 47 -21.20 0.42 -6.04
C SER A 47 -19.87 0.12 -5.34
N THR A 48 -19.42 -1.14 -5.41
CA THR A 48 -18.17 -1.61 -4.78
C THR A 48 -16.92 -0.85 -5.26
N GLY A 49 -16.90 -0.39 -6.51
CA GLY A 49 -15.80 0.41 -7.05
C GLY A 49 -15.71 1.78 -6.39
N ILE A 50 -16.81 2.53 -6.36
CA ILE A 50 -16.89 3.85 -5.72
C ILE A 50 -16.62 3.73 -4.22
N PHE A 51 -17.18 2.71 -3.55
CA PHE A 51 -16.85 2.41 -2.16
C PHE A 51 -15.34 2.31 -1.95
N THR A 52 -14.67 1.50 -2.76
CA THR A 52 -13.23 1.21 -2.60
C THR A 52 -12.37 2.46 -2.80
N VAL A 53 -12.65 3.28 -3.83
CA VAL A 53 -11.91 4.54 -4.07
C VAL A 53 -12.10 5.51 -2.92
N LEU A 54 -13.35 5.78 -2.51
CA LEU A 54 -13.64 6.74 -1.44
C LEU A 54 -13.08 6.25 -0.09
N PHE A 55 -13.16 4.95 0.19
CA PHE A 55 -12.70 4.38 1.45
C PHE A 55 -11.18 4.46 1.57
N PHE A 56 -10.44 4.04 0.54
CA PHE A 56 -8.99 4.20 0.55
C PHE A 56 -8.54 5.67 0.51
N ARG A 57 -9.34 6.59 -0.03
CA ARG A 57 -9.06 8.03 0.03
C ARG A 57 -9.12 8.58 1.45
N GLU A 58 -10.14 8.22 2.24
CA GLU A 58 -10.22 8.64 3.66
C GLU A 58 -9.10 8.01 4.51
N ILE A 59 -8.72 6.75 4.24
CA ILE A 59 -7.53 6.13 4.84
C ILE A 59 -6.25 6.88 4.46
N ALA A 60 -6.08 7.26 3.18
CA ALA A 60 -4.91 7.98 2.70
C ALA A 60 -4.76 9.36 3.36
N LYS A 61 -5.85 10.13 3.48
CA LYS A 61 -5.88 11.40 4.23
C LYS A 61 -5.42 11.22 5.67
N ALA A 62 -5.99 10.25 6.38
CA ALA A 62 -5.63 9.97 7.78
C ALA A 62 -4.13 9.63 7.97
N ILE A 63 -3.51 8.98 6.99
CA ILE A 63 -2.07 8.63 6.98
C ILE A 63 -1.17 9.82 6.59
N ILE A 64 -1.65 10.73 5.73
CA ILE A 64 -0.92 11.93 5.31
C ILE A 64 -0.96 13.01 6.40
N ASP A 65 -2.14 13.29 6.95
CA ASP A 65 -2.38 14.37 7.92
C ASP A 65 -1.76 14.09 9.29
N LYS A 66 -1.59 12.81 9.63
CA LYS A 66 -0.92 12.35 10.85
C LYS A 66 0.22 11.41 10.45
N PRO A 67 1.45 11.93 10.24
CA PRO A 67 2.60 11.07 9.99
C PRO A 67 2.78 10.13 11.18
N LEU A 68 2.48 8.85 10.95
CA LEU A 68 2.50 7.81 11.98
C LEU A 68 3.92 7.70 12.56
N GLU A 69 4.02 7.83 13.88
CA GLU A 69 5.28 7.67 14.61
C GLU A 69 5.82 6.25 14.36
N ILE A 70 7.01 6.18 13.77
CA ILE A 70 7.71 4.93 13.52
C ILE A 70 8.32 4.48 14.85
N SER A 71 7.86 3.34 15.38
CA SER A 71 8.46 2.75 16.57
C SER A 71 9.94 2.42 16.32
N SER A 72 10.82 2.87 17.20
CA SER A 72 12.27 2.63 17.08
C SER A 72 12.69 1.18 17.34
N ASP A 73 11.82 0.37 17.96
CA ASP A 73 12.12 -1.02 18.31
C ASP A 73 12.09 -1.99 17.09
N ASP A 74 11.72 -1.48 15.92
CA ASP A 74 11.56 -2.24 14.67
C ASP A 74 12.87 -2.60 13.93
N GLU A 75 14.07 -2.32 14.47
CA GLU A 75 15.33 -2.64 13.77
C GLU A 75 15.50 -4.14 13.47
N ALA A 76 14.84 -5.02 14.23
CA ALA A 76 14.78 -6.46 13.96
C ALA A 76 13.69 -6.84 12.92
N GLU A 77 12.62 -6.05 12.77
CA GLU A 77 11.43 -6.42 12.00
C GLU A 77 11.50 -6.00 10.51
N GLY A 78 12.51 -6.53 9.83
CA GLY A 78 12.50 -6.70 8.38
C GLY A 78 12.93 -5.48 7.54
N ARG A 79 14.00 -5.69 6.75
CA ARG A 79 14.56 -4.72 5.78
C ARG A 79 13.52 -4.08 4.84
N ILE A 80 12.40 -4.77 4.57
CA ILE A 80 11.28 -4.29 3.75
C ILE A 80 10.49 -3.18 4.45
N LYS A 81 10.12 -3.38 5.73
CA LYS A 81 9.41 -2.40 6.57
C LYS A 81 10.22 -1.11 6.64
N CYS A 82 11.49 -1.20 7.03
CA CYS A 82 12.41 -0.06 7.13
C CYS A 82 12.61 0.70 5.79
N ARG A 83 12.50 0.03 4.63
CA ARG A 83 12.59 0.70 3.31
C ARG A 83 11.30 1.41 2.93
N PHE A 84 10.16 0.75 3.12
CA PHE A 84 8.85 1.36 2.90
C PHE A 84 8.64 2.60 3.78
N LEU A 85 9.08 2.55 5.04
CA LEU A 85 8.97 3.67 5.99
C LEU A 85 9.97 4.81 5.72
N ARG A 86 10.95 4.63 4.81
CA ARG A 86 11.79 5.72 4.28
C ARG A 86 11.17 6.45 3.08
N LEU A 87 10.12 5.89 2.46
CA LEU A 87 9.38 6.60 1.42
C LEU A 87 8.56 7.75 2.03
N PRO A 88 8.51 8.93 1.39
CA PRO A 88 7.56 10.00 1.73
C PRO A 88 6.11 9.50 1.76
N PRO A 89 5.20 10.08 2.56
CA PRO A 89 3.85 9.55 2.76
C PRO A 89 3.06 9.28 1.47
N ARG A 90 3.08 10.19 0.49
CA ARG A 90 2.36 10.01 -0.79
C ARG A 90 3.01 8.94 -1.68
N GLU A 91 4.33 8.92 -1.81
CA GLU A 91 5.08 7.86 -2.53
C GLU A 91 4.82 6.47 -1.94
N ARG A 92 4.82 6.40 -0.60
CA ARG A 92 4.50 5.19 0.17
C ARG A 92 3.10 4.66 -0.11
N LEU A 93 2.11 5.56 -0.15
CA LEU A 93 0.73 5.22 -0.45
C LEU A 93 0.56 4.77 -1.91
N ALA A 94 1.15 5.48 -2.87
CA ALA A 94 1.12 5.10 -4.29
C ALA A 94 1.67 3.68 -4.50
N PHE A 95 2.86 3.40 -3.96
CA PHE A 95 3.49 2.07 -3.99
C PHE A 95 2.58 0.99 -3.37
N TRP A 96 1.98 1.27 -2.20
CA TRP A 96 1.14 0.29 -1.52
C TRP A 96 -0.15 -0.03 -2.28
N LEU A 97 -0.80 0.99 -2.85
CA LEU A 97 -2.06 0.81 -3.59
C LEU A 97 -1.86 -0.15 -4.79
N VAL A 98 -0.71 -0.07 -5.46
CA VAL A 98 -0.37 -0.93 -6.60
C VAL A 98 0.14 -2.31 -6.15
N GLU A 99 1.22 -2.39 -5.37
CA GLU A 99 1.88 -3.69 -5.07
C GLU A 99 1.13 -4.53 -4.03
N PHE A 100 0.56 -3.91 -2.99
CA PHE A 100 -0.10 -4.64 -1.89
C PHE A 100 -1.62 -4.65 -2.02
N SER A 101 -2.24 -3.52 -2.41
CA SER A 101 -3.69 -3.49 -2.63
C SER A 101 -4.12 -4.00 -4.01
N ARG A 102 -3.20 -4.15 -4.98
CA ARG A 102 -3.48 -4.60 -6.36
C ARG A 102 -4.52 -3.74 -7.08
N PHE A 103 -4.47 -2.43 -6.87
CA PHE A 103 -5.23 -1.47 -7.68
C PHE A 103 -4.52 -1.24 -9.01
N SER A 104 -5.27 -0.87 -10.05
CA SER A 104 -4.67 -0.30 -11.25
C SER A 104 -4.18 1.11 -10.98
N ASP A 105 -3.28 1.61 -11.82
CA ASP A 105 -2.70 2.94 -11.65
C ASP A 105 -3.75 4.04 -11.71
N GLU A 106 -4.79 3.91 -12.56
CA GLU A 106 -5.90 4.87 -12.63
C GLU A 106 -6.75 4.87 -11.36
N MET A 107 -6.91 3.70 -10.71
CA MET A 107 -7.66 3.58 -9.46
C MET A 107 -6.83 4.10 -8.27
N ALA A 108 -5.51 3.87 -8.27
CA ALA A 108 -4.60 4.42 -7.27
C ALA A 108 -4.46 5.95 -7.39
N ALA A 109 -4.39 6.50 -8.60
CA ALA A 109 -4.44 7.93 -8.87
C ALA A 109 -5.73 8.58 -8.34
N GLN A 110 -6.89 7.97 -8.62
CA GLN A 110 -8.19 8.40 -8.07
C GLN A 110 -8.25 8.37 -6.54
N VAL A 111 -7.57 7.43 -5.88
CA VAL A 111 -7.48 7.38 -4.41
C VAL A 111 -6.64 8.54 -3.87
N LEU A 112 -5.53 8.89 -4.53
CA LEU A 112 -4.61 9.94 -4.10
C LEU A 112 -4.98 11.36 -4.54
N GLU A 113 -6.06 11.48 -5.32
CA GLU A 113 -6.56 12.73 -5.91
C GLU A 113 -5.52 13.37 -6.86
N LEU A 114 -4.89 12.53 -7.69
CA LEU A 114 -3.89 12.88 -8.70
C LEU A 114 -4.40 12.52 -10.10
N ASP A 115 -3.93 13.23 -11.11
CA ASP A 115 -4.03 12.79 -12.52
C ASP A 115 -2.97 11.70 -12.84
N PRO A 116 -3.07 11.01 -14.00
CA PRO A 116 -2.17 9.90 -14.33
C PRO A 116 -0.69 10.31 -14.47
N GLU A 117 -0.40 11.52 -14.92
CA GLU A 117 0.98 12.00 -15.12
C GLU A 117 1.64 12.35 -13.77
N GLU A 118 0.89 13.00 -12.87
CA GLU A 118 1.30 13.19 -11.47
C GLU A 118 1.49 11.84 -10.75
N PHE A 119 0.63 10.85 -11.00
CA PHE A 119 0.71 9.55 -10.36
C PHE A 119 1.94 8.73 -10.79
N ASP A 120 2.26 8.65 -12.09
CA ASP A 120 3.50 7.99 -12.54
C ASP A 120 4.74 8.73 -12.01
N SER A 121 4.71 10.08 -12.06
CA SER A 121 5.78 10.93 -11.51
C SER A 121 6.01 10.72 -10.01
N LEU A 122 5.02 10.22 -9.27
CA LEU A 122 5.10 9.85 -7.86
C LEU A 122 5.53 8.39 -7.66
N LEU A 123 5.00 7.46 -8.46
CA LEU A 123 5.20 6.02 -8.32
C LEU A 123 6.58 5.56 -8.82
N THR A 124 7.04 6.07 -9.95
CA THR A 124 8.34 5.71 -10.54
C THR A 124 9.52 6.00 -9.59
N PRO A 125 9.61 7.18 -8.92
CA PRO A 125 10.61 7.42 -7.87
C PRO A 125 10.43 6.52 -6.64
N ALA A 126 9.20 6.21 -6.23
CA ALA A 126 8.92 5.34 -5.09
C ALA A 126 9.52 3.94 -5.29
N TYR A 127 9.28 3.34 -6.46
CA TYR A 127 9.92 2.07 -6.86
C TYR A 127 11.45 2.17 -6.81
N ARG A 128 12.03 3.20 -7.43
CA ARG A 128 13.49 3.38 -7.47
C ARG A 128 14.10 3.44 -6.07
N LYS A 129 13.48 4.18 -5.14
CA LYS A 129 13.94 4.31 -3.73
C LYS A 129 13.76 3.01 -2.95
N PHE A 130 12.64 2.31 -3.12
CA PHE A 130 12.37 1.05 -2.41
C PHE A 130 13.33 -0.08 -2.83
N PHE A 131 13.63 -0.19 -4.13
CA PHE A 131 14.55 -1.18 -4.68
C PHE A 131 16.03 -0.75 -4.63
N GLN A 132 16.34 0.48 -4.20
CA GLN A 132 17.72 0.97 -4.09
C GLN A 132 18.56 0.08 -3.15
N GLY A 133 19.73 -0.36 -3.62
CA GLY A 133 20.58 -1.27 -2.85
C GLY A 133 20.02 -2.69 -2.72
N ILE A 134 19.12 -3.12 -3.59
CA ILE A 134 18.90 -4.54 -3.88
C ILE A 134 19.87 -4.95 -4.98
N SER A 135 20.99 -5.56 -4.60
CA SER A 135 21.61 -6.53 -5.50
C SER A 135 20.66 -7.71 -5.62
N LEU A 136 20.02 -7.83 -6.79
CA LEU A 136 19.58 -9.13 -7.27
C LEU A 136 20.85 -9.96 -7.46
N VAL A 137 21.25 -10.68 -6.41
CA VAL A 137 22.15 -11.81 -6.55
C VAL A 137 21.34 -12.85 -7.31
N LEU A 138 21.42 -12.79 -8.64
CA LEU A 138 21.03 -13.89 -9.49
C LEU A 138 21.77 -15.12 -8.94
N PRO A 139 21.08 -16.25 -8.68
CA PRO A 139 21.78 -17.47 -8.32
C PRO A 139 22.82 -17.74 -9.41
N PRO A 140 24.06 -18.09 -9.07
CA PRO A 140 25.06 -18.38 -10.08
C PRO A 140 24.50 -19.47 -10.97
N GLU A 141 24.45 -19.22 -12.29
CA GLU A 141 24.00 -20.22 -13.24
C GLU A 141 24.81 -21.49 -12.97
N THR A 142 24.09 -22.58 -12.67
CA THR A 142 24.72 -23.85 -12.38
C THR A 142 25.47 -24.27 -13.63
N SER A 143 26.79 -24.05 -13.61
CA SER A 143 27.71 -24.51 -14.63
C SER A 143 27.66 -26.03 -14.63
N THR A 144 26.76 -26.58 -15.42
CA THR A 144 26.72 -27.99 -15.75
C THR A 144 28.04 -28.30 -16.43
N PRO A 145 28.95 -29.09 -15.82
CA PRO A 145 30.15 -29.49 -16.51
C PRO A 145 29.70 -30.35 -17.70
N ALA A 146 30.01 -29.88 -18.91
CA ALA A 146 29.82 -30.70 -20.10
C ALA A 146 30.68 -31.95 -19.95
N VAL A 147 30.03 -33.11 -19.76
CA VAL A 147 30.71 -34.40 -19.75
C VAL A 147 31.23 -34.64 -21.17
N LEU A 148 32.53 -34.45 -21.34
CA LEU A 148 33.26 -34.82 -22.54
C LEU A 148 33.97 -36.16 -22.28
N HIS A 149 33.51 -37.16 -23.04
CA HIS A 149 34.06 -38.52 -23.22
C HIS A 149 33.90 -39.50 -22.05
#